data_AF-A0A182XY27-F1
#
_entry.id   AF-A0A182XY27-F1
#
_cell.length_a   1.000
_cell.length_b   1.000
_cell.length_c   1.000
_cell.angle_alpha   90.00
_cell.angle_beta   90.00
_cell.angle_gamma   90.00
#
_symmetry.space_group_name_H-M   'P 1'
#
loop_
_entity.id
_entity.type
_entity.pdbx_description
1 polymer ?
#
loop_
_entity_poly.entity_id
_entity_poly.type
_entity_poly.pdbx_seq_one_letter_code
_entity_poly.pdbx_strand_id
1 'polypeptide(L)'
;MSFRTDPQMCQPILTLQALLDFDKGPHPWRNLVEPIAPRSRSRHLGERYQVLDFSAEPVTYVENESRPQVLLCHDFKGNYLNDKYINGVRGEEQWVDYRFYNWAAIDIFCYFSHYFVTVPTLQWLNCAHRNGVKVIGTLIVEQKNAYMLRDILQSEEFMARIVEALVTVSKVCQFHGWLLNIECALESSKVGMLRDFVQLLTERCHAEIPGSLVIWYDAIVKNGRVDWQNELNSSNDSFFLACDGIFLNYAWNRQKLERTENYIMNYCPERRLDVYVGIDVFGRSQKAQMDTNAPLEQVMNFRFSVALFAPGWTFETLEASSKRDRLEPDDRNVQCQLSNARKAGFAYCI
;
A
#
# COMPACT_ATOMS: atom_id res chain seq x y z
N MET A 1 -6.88 -24.63 16.10
CA MET A 1 -5.42 -24.86 16.26
C MET A 1 -4.82 -23.60 16.86
N SER A 2 -4.20 -23.68 18.03
CA SER A 2 -3.49 -22.56 18.64
C SER A 2 -2.26 -22.26 17.77
N PHE A 3 -2.24 -21.10 17.11
CA PHE A 3 -1.04 -20.59 16.47
C PHE A 3 -0.02 -20.31 17.57
N ARG A 4 0.96 -21.20 17.76
CA ARG A 4 2.14 -20.88 18.56
C ARG A 4 2.91 -19.81 17.79
N THR A 5 3.09 -18.64 18.41
CA THR A 5 3.98 -17.59 17.93
C THR A 5 5.39 -18.16 17.86
N ASP A 6 5.90 -18.39 16.65
CA ASP A 6 7.30 -18.70 16.42
C ASP A 6 8.07 -17.37 16.54
N PRO A 7 8.98 -17.22 17.51
CA PRO A 7 9.75 -15.99 17.68
C PRO A 7 10.63 -15.66 16.46
N GLN A 8 10.78 -16.57 15.49
CA GLN A 8 11.58 -16.37 14.30
C GLN A 8 10.81 -15.82 13.08
N MET A 9 9.55 -15.39 13.25
CA MET A 9 8.68 -15.02 12.13
C MET A 9 7.93 -13.70 12.36
N CYS A 10 7.80 -12.91 11.30
CA CYS A 10 6.82 -11.84 11.19
C CYS A 10 5.44 -12.48 10.97
N GLN A 11 4.40 -12.02 11.69
CA GLN A 11 3.07 -12.60 11.60
C GLN A 11 2.00 -11.50 11.52
N PRO A 12 0.91 -11.75 10.77
CA PRO A 12 -0.26 -10.88 10.82
C PRO A 12 -0.97 -11.01 12.17
N ILE A 13 -1.75 -9.99 12.53
CA ILE A 13 -2.60 -10.00 13.71
C ILE A 13 -4.03 -10.35 13.27
N LEU A 14 -4.55 -11.45 13.80
CA LEU A 14 -5.78 -12.08 13.30
C LEU A 14 -7.05 -11.72 14.08
N THR A 15 -6.93 -11.19 15.30
CA THR A 15 -8.07 -10.91 16.19
C THR A 15 -7.88 -9.60 16.95
N LEU A 16 -8.99 -9.01 17.42
CA LEU A 16 -8.96 -7.81 18.27
C LEU A 16 -8.19 -8.03 19.57
N GLN A 17 -8.32 -9.21 20.18
CA GLN A 17 -7.60 -9.54 21.41
C GLN A 17 -6.09 -9.60 21.16
N ALA A 18 -5.65 -10.23 20.06
CA ALA A 18 -4.24 -10.28 19.70
C ALA A 18 -3.67 -8.89 19.40
N LEU A 19 -4.48 -8.00 18.82
CA LEU A 19 -4.10 -6.59 18.61
C LEU A 19 -3.92 -5.85 19.93
N LEU A 20 -4.89 -5.96 20.85
CA LEU A 20 -4.83 -5.32 22.17
C LEU A 20 -3.72 -5.87 23.06
N ASP A 21 -3.33 -7.13 22.85
CA ASP A 21 -2.25 -7.79 23.60
C ASP A 21 -0.88 -7.67 22.92
N PHE A 22 -0.78 -6.96 21.79
CA PHE A 22 0.41 -6.95 20.94
C PHE A 22 1.69 -6.62 21.75
N ASP A 23 1.69 -5.55 22.55
CA ASP A 23 2.89 -5.12 23.30
C ASP A 23 3.18 -5.93 24.56
N LYS A 24 2.35 -6.94 24.88
CA LYS A 24 2.59 -7.83 26.05
C LYS A 24 3.61 -8.93 25.75
N GLY A 25 3.87 -9.22 24.48
CA GLY A 25 4.77 -10.28 24.02
C GLY A 25 6.13 -9.77 23.53
N PRO A 26 7.15 -10.64 23.44
CA PRO A 26 8.42 -10.27 22.84
C PRO A 26 8.30 -10.14 21.31
N HIS A 27 8.85 -9.07 20.75
CA HIS A 27 8.97 -8.83 19.31
C HIS A 27 10.44 -8.84 18.90
N PRO A 28 11.11 -10.01 18.86
CA PRO A 28 12.56 -10.09 18.76
C PRO A 28 13.14 -9.45 17.48
N TRP A 29 12.38 -9.44 16.39
CA TRP A 29 12.82 -8.81 15.14
C TRP A 29 12.76 -7.29 15.14
N ARG A 30 12.06 -6.65 16.08
CA ARG A 30 11.93 -5.18 16.07
C ARG A 30 13.28 -4.47 16.18
N ASN A 31 14.23 -5.09 16.87
CA ASN A 31 15.59 -4.56 17.05
C ASN A 31 16.47 -4.74 15.80
N LEU A 32 15.97 -5.47 14.79
CA LEU A 32 16.65 -5.69 13.52
C LEU A 32 16.14 -4.71 12.44
N VAL A 33 15.12 -3.90 12.74
CA VAL A 33 14.62 -2.90 11.81
C VAL A 33 15.64 -1.77 11.71
N GLU A 34 16.06 -1.49 10.48
CA GLU A 34 16.95 -0.38 10.19
C GLU A 34 16.16 0.93 10.09
N PRO A 35 16.70 2.08 10.51
CA PRO A 35 16.02 3.36 10.34
C PRO A 35 15.87 3.70 8.85
N ILE A 36 14.82 4.45 8.50
CA ILE A 36 14.63 4.96 7.14
C ILE A 36 15.80 5.87 6.73
N ALA A 37 16.42 5.55 5.60
CA ALA A 37 17.51 6.34 5.03
C ALA A 37 16.98 7.67 4.46
N PRO A 38 17.77 8.74 4.49
CA PRO A 38 17.41 9.98 3.81
C PRO A 38 17.32 9.76 2.30
N ARG A 39 16.39 10.46 1.67
CA ARG A 39 16.17 10.39 0.22
C ARG A 39 16.72 11.63 -0.48
N SER A 40 17.28 11.43 -1.67
CA SER A 40 17.65 12.56 -2.54
C SER A 40 16.41 13.31 -3.02
N ARG A 41 16.59 14.58 -3.43
CA ARG A 41 15.54 15.35 -4.11
C ARG A 41 15.09 14.67 -5.40
N SER A 42 13.82 14.84 -5.72
CA SER A 42 13.24 14.31 -6.96
C SER A 42 13.77 15.06 -8.18
N ARG A 43 13.84 14.35 -9.29
CA ARG A 43 14.35 14.85 -10.57
C ARG A 43 13.20 14.84 -11.56
N HIS A 44 12.98 15.95 -12.26
CA HIS A 44 12.11 15.97 -13.42
C HIS A 44 12.90 15.46 -14.62
N LEU A 45 12.47 14.33 -15.18
CA LEU A 45 13.14 13.71 -16.32
C LEU A 45 12.48 14.05 -17.66
N GLY A 46 11.24 14.54 -17.66
CA GLY A 46 10.54 15.00 -18.86
C GLY A 46 9.02 15.02 -18.70
N GLU A 47 8.34 15.45 -19.77
CA GLU A 47 6.86 15.52 -19.83
C GLU A 47 6.21 14.22 -20.33
N ARG A 48 7.01 13.17 -20.54
CA ARG A 48 6.56 11.90 -21.09
C ARG A 48 7.20 10.74 -20.36
N TYR A 49 6.48 9.62 -20.39
CA TYR A 49 6.99 8.35 -19.95
C TYR A 49 8.25 7.95 -20.73
N GLN A 50 9.35 7.67 -20.00
CA GLN A 50 10.62 7.29 -20.61
C GLN A 50 11.42 6.34 -19.72
N VAL A 51 12.27 5.52 -20.34
CA VAL A 51 13.20 4.64 -19.63
C VAL A 51 14.15 5.49 -18.80
N LEU A 52 14.39 5.08 -17.55
CA LEU A 52 15.38 5.72 -16.71
C LEU A 52 16.78 5.61 -17.31
N ASP A 53 17.34 6.74 -17.74
CA ASP A 53 18.76 6.89 -18.00
C ASP A 53 19.44 7.47 -16.76
N PHE A 54 20.07 6.61 -15.96
CA PHE A 54 20.80 7.04 -14.76
C PHE A 54 22.04 7.89 -15.06
N SER A 55 22.49 7.91 -16.32
CA SER A 55 23.59 8.77 -16.78
C SER A 55 23.13 10.14 -17.27
N ALA A 56 21.83 10.32 -17.48
CA ALA A 56 21.28 11.62 -17.86
C ALA A 56 21.28 12.56 -16.65
N GLU A 57 21.90 13.73 -16.83
CA GLU A 57 21.83 14.81 -15.86
C GLU A 57 20.38 15.31 -15.72
N PRO A 58 19.89 15.60 -14.50
CA PRO A 58 18.54 16.10 -14.31
C PRO A 58 18.37 17.45 -15.01
N VAL A 59 17.26 17.61 -15.72
CA VAL A 59 16.90 18.89 -16.34
C VAL A 59 16.55 19.91 -15.23
N THR A 60 15.78 19.48 -14.23
CA THR A 60 15.40 20.28 -13.06
C THR A 60 15.14 19.39 -11.83
N TYR A 61 15.41 19.90 -10.63
CA TYR A 61 14.97 19.27 -9.38
C TYR A 61 13.57 19.72 -8.98
N VAL A 62 12.83 18.84 -8.32
CA VAL A 62 11.47 19.09 -7.83
C VAL A 62 11.41 18.74 -6.34
N GLU A 63 10.74 19.58 -5.55
CA GLU A 63 10.50 19.27 -4.13
C GLU A 63 9.54 18.09 -4.02
N ASN A 64 9.85 17.14 -3.14
CA ASN A 64 9.15 15.85 -3.07
C ASN A 64 7.67 16.00 -2.74
N GLU A 65 7.31 17.04 -2.01
CA GLU A 65 5.97 17.38 -1.54
C GLU A 65 5.13 18.09 -2.62
N SER A 66 5.75 18.53 -3.72
CA SER A 66 5.11 19.31 -4.78
C SER A 66 4.77 18.51 -6.04
N ARG A 67 4.99 17.19 -6.00
CA ARG A 67 4.77 16.29 -7.14
C ARG A 67 3.84 15.13 -6.80
N PRO A 68 3.18 14.53 -7.80
CA PRO A 68 2.52 13.25 -7.66
C PRO A 68 3.45 12.19 -7.05
N GLN A 69 2.87 11.35 -6.20
CA GLN A 69 3.56 10.25 -5.56
C GLN A 69 3.14 8.91 -6.15
N VAL A 70 4.02 7.92 -6.00
CA VAL A 70 3.73 6.53 -6.39
C VAL A 70 3.68 5.65 -5.15
N LEU A 71 2.51 5.08 -4.90
CA LEU A 71 2.28 4.05 -3.90
C LEU A 71 2.34 2.68 -4.57
N LEU A 72 3.23 1.80 -4.12
CA LEU A 72 3.27 0.40 -4.53
C LEU A 72 2.58 -0.46 -3.49
N CYS A 73 1.39 -0.97 -3.80
CA CYS A 73 0.64 -1.86 -2.94
C CYS A 73 1.00 -3.31 -3.28
N HIS A 74 1.95 -3.86 -2.52
CA HIS A 74 2.51 -5.18 -2.73
C HIS A 74 1.54 -6.27 -2.27
N ASP A 75 1.04 -7.03 -3.23
CA ASP A 75 0.38 -8.32 -3.04
C ASP A 75 1.07 -9.34 -3.94
N PHE A 76 1.46 -10.46 -3.34
CA PHE A 76 2.07 -11.60 -4.01
C PHE A 76 1.61 -12.88 -3.32
N LYS A 77 0.68 -13.59 -3.96
CA LYS A 77 0.06 -14.83 -3.45
C LYS A 77 -0.43 -14.74 -1.99
N GLY A 78 -0.99 -13.59 -1.59
CA GLY A 78 -1.50 -13.38 -0.24
C GLY A 78 -0.44 -13.04 0.82
N ASN A 79 0.83 -12.91 0.42
CA ASN A 79 1.97 -12.50 1.24
C ASN A 79 2.24 -13.40 2.46
N TYR A 80 3.28 -13.06 3.24
CA TYR A 80 3.81 -13.89 4.33
C TYR A 80 4.21 -15.29 3.86
N LEU A 81 4.97 -15.33 2.76
CA LEU A 81 5.53 -16.54 2.19
C LEU A 81 6.87 -16.84 2.89
N ASN A 82 7.97 -16.83 2.16
CA ASN A 82 9.31 -16.98 2.71
C ASN A 82 9.79 -15.70 3.41
N ASP A 83 9.25 -14.55 2.98
CA ASP A 83 9.59 -13.23 3.51
C ASP A 83 9.16 -13.02 4.97
N LYS A 84 8.32 -13.90 5.53
CA LYS A 84 7.96 -13.84 6.95
C LYS A 84 9.07 -14.32 7.89
N TYR A 85 9.98 -15.17 7.43
CA TYR A 85 11.02 -15.76 8.29
C TYR A 85 12.17 -14.78 8.46
N ILE A 86 12.49 -14.35 9.68
CA ILE A 86 13.51 -13.32 9.95
C ILE A 86 14.87 -13.68 9.35
N ASN A 87 15.27 -14.96 9.42
CA ASN A 87 16.54 -15.46 8.92
C ASN A 87 16.48 -15.99 7.47
N GLY A 88 15.37 -15.75 6.78
CA GLY A 88 15.07 -16.33 5.46
C GLY A 88 14.82 -17.83 5.51
N VAL A 89 14.72 -18.43 4.32
CA VAL A 89 14.50 -19.87 4.10
C VAL A 89 15.79 -20.51 3.56
N ARG A 90 16.05 -21.77 3.89
CA ARG A 90 17.21 -22.53 3.39
C ARG A 90 16.76 -23.61 2.39
N GLY A 91 17.63 -23.95 1.44
CA GLY A 91 17.39 -25.02 0.47
C GLY A 91 16.81 -24.52 -0.86
N GLU A 92 16.13 -25.40 -1.59
CA GLU A 92 15.67 -25.12 -2.97
C GLU A 92 14.69 -23.93 -3.09
N GLU A 93 14.01 -23.58 -2.00
CA GLU A 93 13.04 -22.47 -1.96
C GLU A 93 13.67 -21.11 -1.58
N GLN A 94 14.95 -21.06 -1.21
CA GLN A 94 15.64 -19.86 -0.69
C GLN A 94 15.60 -18.63 -1.63
N TRP A 95 15.38 -18.84 -2.94
CA TRP A 95 15.48 -17.80 -3.95
C TRP A 95 14.20 -17.58 -4.77
N VAL A 96 13.10 -18.27 -4.43
CA VAL A 96 11.84 -18.20 -5.18
C VAL A 96 10.88 -17.20 -4.53
N ASP A 97 11.22 -15.92 -4.60
CA ASP A 97 10.39 -14.83 -4.07
C ASP A 97 10.39 -13.62 -5.01
N TYR A 98 9.29 -12.84 -4.98
CA TYR A 98 9.21 -11.59 -5.70
C TYR A 98 10.22 -10.58 -5.15
N ARG A 99 11.09 -10.04 -6.02
CA ARG A 99 12.05 -8.99 -5.67
C ARG A 99 11.69 -7.69 -6.38
N PHE A 100 11.42 -6.66 -5.61
CA PHE A 100 11.27 -5.30 -6.12
C PHE A 100 12.61 -4.56 -6.06
N TYR A 101 12.96 -3.86 -7.14
CA TYR A 101 14.25 -3.19 -7.29
C TYR A 101 14.13 -1.74 -7.75
N ASN A 102 12.95 -1.28 -8.20
CA ASN A 102 12.72 0.09 -8.66
C ASN A 102 12.30 1.01 -7.50
N TRP A 103 12.97 0.90 -6.35
CA TRP A 103 12.67 1.69 -5.15
C TRP A 103 12.76 3.19 -5.39
N ALA A 104 13.67 3.63 -6.26
CA ALA A 104 13.81 5.02 -6.66
C ALA A 104 12.53 5.61 -7.29
N ALA A 105 11.68 4.77 -7.90
CA ALA A 105 10.47 5.16 -8.61
C ALA A 105 9.20 5.19 -7.74
N ILE A 106 9.29 4.80 -6.46
CA ILE A 106 8.12 4.75 -5.55
C ILE A 106 8.35 5.57 -4.29
N ASP A 107 7.30 6.18 -3.76
CA ASP A 107 7.36 7.00 -2.55
C ASP A 107 6.92 6.24 -1.31
N ILE A 108 5.93 5.37 -1.50
CA ILE A 108 5.26 4.62 -0.44
C ILE A 108 5.19 3.15 -0.85
N PHE A 109 5.57 2.26 0.04
CA PHE A 109 5.39 0.83 -0.08
C PHE A 109 4.32 0.36 0.90
N CYS A 110 3.23 -0.21 0.41
CA CYS A 110 2.20 -0.83 1.22
C CYS A 110 2.36 -2.33 1.18
N TYR A 111 2.61 -2.97 2.32
CA TYR A 111 2.65 -4.43 2.42
C TYR A 111 1.22 -4.94 2.69
N PHE A 112 0.57 -5.47 1.66
CA PHE A 112 -0.85 -5.81 1.67
C PHE A 112 -1.10 -7.30 1.93
N SER A 113 -2.14 -7.64 2.67
CA SER A 113 -2.63 -9.02 2.72
C SER A 113 -4.11 -9.04 3.10
N HIS A 114 -4.75 -10.21 3.02
CA HIS A 114 -6.15 -10.40 3.41
C HIS A 114 -6.33 -10.79 4.89
N TYR A 115 -5.33 -10.52 5.73
CA TYR A 115 -5.40 -10.69 7.17
C TYR A 115 -5.80 -9.39 7.86
N PHE A 116 -6.63 -9.50 8.90
CA PHE A 116 -7.23 -8.37 9.63
C PHE A 116 -6.28 -7.18 9.84
N VAL A 117 -5.14 -7.42 10.49
CA VAL A 117 -4.05 -6.43 10.58
C VAL A 117 -2.78 -7.05 10.01
N THR A 118 -2.23 -6.37 9.00
CA THR A 118 -1.05 -6.76 8.25
C THR A 118 0.13 -5.90 8.69
N VAL A 119 1.13 -6.54 9.29
CA VAL A 119 2.41 -5.94 9.68
C VAL A 119 3.45 -6.22 8.58
N PRO A 120 4.10 -5.19 8.01
CA PRO A 120 5.18 -5.38 7.04
C PRO A 120 6.27 -6.30 7.57
N THR A 121 6.76 -7.23 6.74
CA THR A 121 7.84 -8.14 7.14
C THR A 121 9.19 -7.41 7.19
N LEU A 122 10.09 -7.90 8.05
CA LEU A 122 11.40 -7.27 8.29
C LEU A 122 12.20 -7.04 6.99
N GLN A 123 12.14 -8.01 6.06
CA GLN A 123 12.86 -7.96 4.80
C GLN A 123 12.38 -6.80 3.93
N TRP A 124 11.07 -6.70 3.72
CA TRP A 124 10.47 -5.62 2.94
C TRP A 124 10.68 -4.27 3.60
N LEU A 125 10.52 -4.21 4.93
CA LEU A 125 10.72 -3.01 5.72
C LEU A 125 12.15 -2.47 5.58
N ASN A 126 13.16 -3.32 5.81
CA ASN A 126 14.56 -2.91 5.68
C ASN A 126 14.95 -2.58 4.24
N CYS A 127 14.43 -3.30 3.24
CA CYS A 127 14.66 -2.95 1.84
C CYS A 127 14.11 -1.56 1.49
N ALA A 128 12.89 -1.25 1.90
CA ALA A 128 12.28 0.06 1.67
C ALA A 128 13.02 1.17 2.44
N HIS A 129 13.35 0.94 3.72
CA HIS A 129 14.05 1.90 4.56
C HIS A 129 15.43 2.26 4.00
N ARG A 130 16.23 1.29 3.54
CA ARG A 130 17.52 1.57 2.89
C ARG A 130 17.41 2.46 1.65
N ASN A 131 16.24 2.48 1.01
CA ASN A 131 15.96 3.31 -0.16
C ASN A 131 15.18 4.59 0.18
N GLY A 132 14.97 4.89 1.46
CA GLY A 132 14.22 6.08 1.90
C GLY A 132 12.74 6.06 1.50
N VAL A 133 12.14 4.87 1.39
CA VAL A 133 10.73 4.67 1.05
C VAL A 133 9.94 4.42 2.32
N LYS A 134 8.84 5.17 2.49
CA LYS A 134 7.92 4.98 3.63
C LYS A 134 7.20 3.64 3.47
N VAL A 135 6.97 2.96 4.58
CA VAL A 135 6.28 1.66 4.58
C VAL A 135 5.00 1.75 5.39
N ILE A 136 3.87 1.35 4.82
CA ILE A 136 2.59 1.23 5.54
C ILE A 136 2.13 -0.22 5.59
N GLY A 137 1.47 -0.59 6.69
CA GLY A 137 0.75 -1.85 6.83
C GLY A 137 -0.67 -1.74 6.27
N THR A 138 -1.49 -2.77 6.50
CA THR A 138 -2.91 -2.76 6.10
C THR A 138 -3.80 -3.17 7.27
N LEU A 139 -4.85 -2.38 7.53
CA LEU A 139 -6.03 -2.82 8.27
C LEU A 139 -7.10 -3.15 7.24
N ILE A 140 -7.51 -4.42 7.18
CA ILE A 140 -8.55 -4.87 6.25
C ILE A 140 -9.73 -5.50 6.99
N VAL A 141 -10.94 -5.09 6.63
CA VAL A 141 -12.17 -5.75 7.06
C VAL A 141 -12.98 -6.09 5.83
N GLU A 142 -13.15 -7.37 5.58
CA GLU A 142 -13.98 -7.92 4.51
C GLU A 142 -15.28 -8.46 5.10
N GLN A 143 -16.22 -8.85 4.23
CA GLN A 143 -17.51 -9.40 4.66
C GLN A 143 -17.39 -10.57 5.68
N LYS A 144 -16.33 -11.39 5.56
CA LYS A 144 -16.08 -12.54 6.44
C LYS A 144 -15.73 -12.15 7.89
N ASN A 145 -15.20 -10.96 8.12
CA ASN A 145 -14.81 -10.45 9.44
C ASN A 145 -15.48 -9.11 9.81
N ALA A 146 -16.59 -8.77 9.16
CA ALA A 146 -17.38 -7.55 9.43
C ALA A 146 -17.80 -7.38 10.90
N TYR A 147 -17.91 -8.48 11.67
CA TYR A 147 -18.20 -8.42 13.11
C TYR A 147 -17.09 -7.68 13.89
N MET A 148 -15.83 -7.79 13.48
CA MET A 148 -14.72 -7.09 14.14
C MET A 148 -14.88 -5.57 14.01
N LEU A 149 -15.34 -5.08 12.86
CA LEU A 149 -15.61 -3.64 12.70
C LEU A 149 -16.76 -3.18 13.59
N ARG A 150 -17.83 -3.98 13.71
CA ARG A 150 -18.94 -3.67 14.63
C ARG A 150 -18.46 -3.60 16.08
N ASP A 151 -17.57 -4.51 16.48
CA ASP A 151 -16.98 -4.54 17.81
C ASP A 151 -16.06 -3.32 18.04
N ILE A 152 -15.22 -2.95 17.06
CA ILE A 152 -14.38 -1.73 17.12
C ILE A 152 -15.27 -0.50 17.34
N LEU A 153 -16.37 -0.39 16.59
CA LEU A 153 -17.28 0.75 16.59
C LEU A 153 -18.42 0.60 17.61
N GLN A 154 -18.25 -0.22 18.66
CA GLN A 154 -19.29 -0.40 19.67
C GLN A 154 -19.42 0.82 20.61
N SER A 155 -18.29 1.46 20.91
CA SER A 155 -18.18 2.66 21.75
C SER A 155 -16.93 3.46 21.41
N GLU A 156 -16.93 4.76 21.71
CA GLU A 156 -15.77 5.64 21.50
C GLU A 156 -14.54 5.17 22.29
N GLU A 157 -14.75 4.70 23.53
CA GLU A 157 -13.68 4.19 24.38
C GLU A 157 -12.99 2.95 23.76
N PHE A 158 -13.77 1.99 23.26
CA PHE A 158 -13.20 0.78 22.67
C PHE A 158 -12.53 1.09 21.33
N MET A 159 -13.15 1.94 20.51
CA MET A 159 -12.56 2.46 19.28
C MET A 159 -11.20 3.12 19.55
N ALA A 160 -11.10 3.99 20.55
CA ALA A 160 -9.85 4.65 20.92
C ALA A 160 -8.78 3.63 21.36
N ARG A 161 -9.14 2.61 22.13
CA ARG A 161 -8.20 1.53 22.52
C ARG A 161 -7.66 0.76 21.31
N ILE A 162 -8.48 0.54 20.29
CA ILE A 162 -8.05 -0.11 19.05
C ILE A 162 -7.11 0.81 18.26
N VAL A 163 -7.40 2.11 18.20
CA VAL A 163 -6.49 3.10 17.60
C VAL A 163 -5.13 3.07 18.31
N GLU A 164 -5.10 3.12 19.65
CA GLU A 164 -3.85 3.02 20.42
C GLU A 164 -3.05 1.77 20.09
N ALA A 165 -3.74 0.63 19.97
CA ALA A 165 -3.10 -0.63 19.66
C ALA A 165 -2.48 -0.61 18.25
N LEU A 166 -3.17 -0.07 17.24
CA LEU A 166 -2.63 0.09 15.89
C LEU A 166 -1.41 1.01 15.86
N VAL A 167 -1.46 2.14 16.57
CA VAL A 167 -0.32 3.08 16.69
C VAL A 167 0.86 2.39 17.39
N THR A 168 0.59 1.61 18.45
CA THR A 168 1.59 0.82 19.16
C THR A 168 2.25 -0.21 18.24
N VAL A 169 1.47 -0.92 17.42
CA VAL A 169 2.01 -1.87 16.43
C VAL A 169 2.96 -1.15 15.47
N SER A 170 2.53 -0.03 14.86
CA SER A 170 3.39 0.74 13.94
C SER A 170 4.65 1.26 14.60
N LYS A 171 4.56 1.75 15.84
CA LYS A 171 5.71 2.29 16.58
C LYS A 171 6.71 1.20 16.97
N VAL A 172 6.22 0.07 17.50
CA VAL A 172 7.07 -1.05 17.93
C VAL A 172 7.72 -1.73 16.72
N CYS A 173 6.99 -1.92 15.63
CA CYS A 173 7.49 -2.50 14.39
C CYS A 173 8.20 -1.48 13.48
N GLN A 174 8.18 -0.20 13.85
CA GLN A 174 8.87 0.90 13.16
C GLN A 174 8.47 1.08 11.69
N PHE A 175 7.16 1.04 11.38
CA PHE A 175 6.63 1.42 10.07
C PHE A 175 5.69 2.63 10.16
N HIS A 176 5.36 3.22 9.01
CA HIS A 176 4.91 4.60 8.86
C HIS A 176 3.40 4.75 8.68
N GLY A 177 2.58 3.87 9.24
CA GLY A 177 1.11 3.99 9.22
C GLY A 177 0.40 2.92 8.39
N TRP A 178 -0.76 3.24 7.82
CA TRP A 178 -1.79 2.24 7.46
C TRP A 178 -2.54 2.56 6.17
N LEU A 179 -2.73 1.54 5.33
CA LEU A 179 -3.84 1.47 4.39
C LEU A 179 -5.08 0.92 5.12
N LEU A 180 -6.20 1.63 5.05
CA LEU A 180 -7.49 1.21 5.59
C LEU A 180 -8.36 0.69 4.45
N ASN A 181 -8.55 -0.63 4.37
CA ASN A 181 -9.40 -1.25 3.36
C ASN A 181 -10.63 -1.90 4.01
N ILE A 182 -11.75 -1.17 4.04
CA ILE A 182 -12.98 -1.63 4.68
C ILE A 182 -13.99 -2.03 3.59
N GLU A 183 -14.02 -3.31 3.25
CA GLU A 183 -14.87 -3.94 2.22
C GLU A 183 -16.02 -4.76 2.85
N CYS A 184 -16.70 -4.18 3.83
CA CYS A 184 -17.91 -4.76 4.39
C CYS A 184 -19.00 -3.71 4.60
N ALA A 185 -20.26 -4.07 4.44
CA ALA A 185 -21.35 -3.14 4.71
C ALA A 185 -21.43 -2.77 6.20
N LEU A 186 -21.76 -1.51 6.47
CA LEU A 186 -21.92 -0.94 7.80
C LEU A 186 -23.29 -0.25 7.91
N GLU A 187 -23.87 -0.29 9.10
CA GLU A 187 -25.10 0.47 9.39
C GLU A 187 -24.83 1.97 9.26
N SER A 188 -25.76 2.71 8.64
CA SER A 188 -25.60 4.14 8.40
C SER A 188 -25.35 4.95 9.69
N SER A 189 -25.90 4.50 10.82
CA SER A 189 -25.70 5.08 12.15
C SER A 189 -24.24 4.98 12.65
N LYS A 190 -23.45 4.03 12.15
CA LYS A 190 -22.06 3.79 12.55
C LYS A 190 -21.04 4.44 11.62
N VAL A 191 -21.46 4.99 10.47
CA VAL A 191 -20.57 5.66 9.50
C VAL A 191 -19.85 6.85 10.13
N GLY A 192 -20.54 7.64 10.97
CA GLY A 192 -19.93 8.74 11.71
C GLY A 192 -18.78 8.27 12.60
N MET A 193 -19.01 7.20 13.37
CA MET A 193 -17.99 6.62 14.24
C MET A 193 -16.83 5.99 13.45
N LEU A 194 -17.08 5.43 12.27
CA LEU A 194 -16.01 4.97 11.37
C LEU A 194 -15.15 6.14 10.88
N ARG A 195 -15.77 7.27 10.50
CA ARG A 195 -15.02 8.48 10.15
C ARG A 195 -14.18 8.95 11.34
N ASP A 196 -14.74 8.97 12.54
CA ASP A 196 -14.04 9.38 13.75
C ASP A 196 -12.88 8.42 14.10
N PHE A 197 -13.04 7.12 13.83
CA PHE A 197 -11.95 6.13 13.92
C PHE A 197 -10.81 6.47 12.95
N VAL A 198 -11.12 6.76 11.68
CA VAL A 198 -10.13 7.12 10.66
C VAL A 198 -9.39 8.40 11.05
N GLN A 199 -10.12 9.42 11.51
CA GLN A 199 -9.56 10.68 11.96
C GLN A 199 -8.65 10.50 13.17
N LEU A 200 -9.14 9.82 14.21
CA LEU A 200 -8.39 9.59 15.43
C LEU A 200 -7.12 8.77 15.15
N LEU A 201 -7.20 7.74 14.31
CA LEU A 201 -6.02 6.97 13.91
C LEU A 201 -4.98 7.85 13.21
N THR A 202 -5.42 8.70 12.27
CA THR A 202 -4.54 9.62 11.55
C THR A 202 -3.84 10.58 12.50
N GLU A 203 -4.60 11.23 13.39
CA GLU A 203 -4.07 12.19 14.38
C GLU A 203 -3.05 11.52 15.33
N ARG A 204 -3.36 10.30 15.81
CA ARG A 204 -2.47 9.58 16.73
C ARG A 204 -1.24 9.01 16.05
N CYS A 205 -1.34 8.56 14.81
CA CYS A 205 -0.18 8.21 14.00
C CYS A 205 0.78 9.40 13.86
N HIS A 206 0.29 10.59 13.48
CA HIS A 206 1.13 11.77 13.35
C HIS A 206 1.79 12.22 14.65
N ALA A 207 1.07 12.11 15.77
CA ALA A 207 1.60 12.49 17.08
C ALA A 207 2.75 11.58 17.53
N GLU A 208 2.68 10.28 17.21
CA GLU A 208 3.63 9.28 17.72
C GLU A 208 4.71 8.86 16.72
N ILE A 209 4.45 9.03 15.42
CA ILE A 209 5.28 8.51 14.32
C ILE A 209 5.47 9.64 13.29
N PRO A 210 6.56 10.42 13.38
CA PRO A 210 6.83 11.50 12.43
C PRO A 210 6.80 11.03 10.98
N GLY A 211 6.03 11.74 10.15
CA GLY A 211 5.89 11.42 8.73
C GLY A 211 5.04 10.17 8.43
N SER A 212 4.25 9.69 9.39
CA SER A 212 3.25 8.65 9.16
C SER A 212 2.25 9.02 8.05
N LEU A 213 1.56 8.01 7.52
CA LEU A 213 0.52 8.14 6.51
C LEU A 213 -0.62 7.16 6.81
N VAL A 214 -1.86 7.65 6.76
CA VAL A 214 -3.08 6.85 6.80
C VAL A 214 -3.85 7.09 5.51
N ILE A 215 -4.05 6.04 4.73
CA ILE A 215 -4.66 6.10 3.40
C ILE A 215 -5.95 5.29 3.41
N TRP A 216 -7.04 5.91 2.95
CA TRP A 216 -8.35 5.27 2.85
C TRP A 216 -8.54 4.61 1.49
N TYR A 217 -9.02 3.37 1.44
CA TYR A 217 -9.42 2.72 0.18
C TYR A 217 -10.87 3.05 -0.18
N ASP A 218 -11.13 3.41 -1.44
CA ASP A 218 -12.45 3.76 -1.97
C ASP A 218 -13.40 2.56 -2.02
N ALA A 219 -13.95 2.14 -0.87
CA ALA A 219 -14.90 1.03 -0.74
C ALA A 219 -16.25 1.46 -0.16
N ILE A 220 -16.30 1.88 1.12
CA ILE A 220 -17.55 2.30 1.77
C ILE A 220 -17.87 3.76 1.42
N VAL A 221 -19.14 4.02 1.07
CA VAL A 221 -19.68 5.38 0.90
C VAL A 221 -20.44 5.85 2.14
N LYS A 222 -20.78 7.14 2.21
CA LYS A 222 -21.41 7.81 3.36
C LYS A 222 -22.70 7.19 3.91
N ASN A 223 -23.35 6.29 3.18
CA ASN A 223 -24.54 5.56 3.64
C ASN A 223 -24.20 4.19 4.28
N GLY A 224 -22.93 3.82 4.35
CA GLY A 224 -22.44 2.58 4.94
C GLY A 224 -22.37 1.39 3.96
N ARG A 225 -22.80 1.55 2.71
CA ARG A 225 -22.70 0.49 1.70
C ARG A 225 -21.31 0.46 1.08
N VAL A 226 -20.85 -0.73 0.71
CA VAL A 226 -19.69 -0.91 -0.17
C VAL A 226 -20.15 -0.57 -1.59
N ASP A 227 -19.60 0.51 -2.14
CA ASP A 227 -19.87 1.02 -3.49
C ASP A 227 -18.65 1.81 -3.98
N TRP A 228 -17.70 1.10 -4.60
CA TRP A 228 -16.47 1.70 -5.13
C TRP A 228 -16.79 2.76 -6.18
N GLN A 229 -16.51 4.02 -5.87
CA GLN A 229 -16.86 5.12 -6.76
C GLN A 229 -15.93 5.20 -7.96
N ASN A 230 -14.67 4.76 -7.83
CA ASN A 230 -13.59 4.91 -8.80
C ASN A 230 -13.32 6.38 -9.16
N GLU A 231 -13.66 7.30 -8.25
CA GLU A 231 -13.49 8.75 -8.33
C GLU A 231 -13.65 9.33 -6.92
N LEU A 232 -13.07 10.51 -6.67
CA LEU A 232 -13.38 11.27 -5.46
C LEU A 232 -14.64 12.11 -5.70
N ASN A 233 -15.64 11.95 -4.84
CA ASN A 233 -16.88 12.72 -4.92
C ASN A 233 -17.57 12.82 -3.53
N SER A 234 -18.74 13.45 -3.48
CA SER A 234 -19.51 13.65 -2.24
C SER A 234 -20.01 12.37 -1.56
N SER A 235 -19.79 11.18 -2.13
CA SER A 235 -20.17 9.90 -1.56
C SER A 235 -19.05 9.31 -0.69
N ASN A 236 -17.77 9.63 -0.96
CA ASN A 236 -16.61 9.08 -0.25
C ASN A 236 -15.67 10.15 0.34
N ASP A 237 -15.90 11.43 0.07
CA ASP A 237 -15.12 12.57 0.58
C ASP A 237 -14.97 12.60 2.11
N SER A 238 -15.97 12.14 2.86
CA SER A 238 -15.95 12.16 4.32
C SER A 238 -14.76 11.40 4.91
N PHE A 239 -14.30 10.32 4.26
CA PHE A 239 -13.14 9.56 4.73
C PHE A 239 -11.82 10.14 4.20
N PHE A 240 -11.82 10.66 2.97
CA PHE A 240 -10.66 11.36 2.41
C PHE A 240 -10.27 12.58 3.25
N LEU A 241 -11.25 13.35 3.71
CA LEU A 241 -11.03 14.52 4.57
C LEU A 241 -10.59 14.14 5.99
N ALA A 242 -10.81 12.89 6.41
CA ALA A 242 -10.45 12.38 7.74
C ALA A 242 -9.03 11.77 7.79
N CYS A 243 -8.32 11.65 6.67
CA CYS A 243 -6.98 11.05 6.64
C CYS A 243 -6.07 11.71 5.59
N ASP A 244 -4.88 11.12 5.36
CA ASP A 244 -3.84 11.71 4.52
C ASP A 244 -4.13 11.58 3.04
N GLY A 245 -4.88 10.57 2.62
CA GLY A 245 -5.22 10.41 1.20
C GLY A 245 -6.22 9.30 0.91
N ILE A 246 -6.63 9.22 -0.35
CA ILE A 246 -7.56 8.21 -0.85
C ILE A 246 -6.93 7.39 -1.97
N PHE A 247 -7.00 6.07 -1.84
CA PHE A 247 -6.71 5.11 -2.90
C PHE A 247 -8.03 4.81 -3.62
N LEU A 248 -8.20 5.38 -4.83
CA LEU A 248 -9.37 5.16 -5.67
C LEU A 248 -9.37 3.77 -6.30
N ASN A 249 -10.54 3.15 -6.38
CA ASN A 249 -10.70 1.82 -6.98
C ASN A 249 -10.44 1.83 -8.50
N TYR A 250 -10.17 0.66 -9.06
CA TYR A 250 -9.51 0.47 -10.36
C TYR A 250 -10.39 0.75 -11.59
N ALA A 251 -11.72 0.77 -11.46
CA ALA A 251 -12.64 0.86 -12.61
C ALA A 251 -12.93 2.33 -13.01
N TRP A 252 -11.91 3.17 -12.97
CA TRP A 252 -12.01 4.56 -13.42
C TRP A 252 -11.89 4.67 -14.94
N ASN A 253 -12.37 5.79 -15.47
CA ASN A 253 -12.16 6.20 -16.86
C ASN A 253 -11.86 7.72 -16.90
N ARG A 254 -11.57 8.26 -18.08
CA ARG A 254 -11.26 9.70 -18.22
C ARG A 254 -12.32 10.61 -17.61
N GLN A 255 -13.61 10.34 -17.80
CA GLN A 255 -14.68 11.18 -17.24
C GLN A 255 -14.71 11.14 -15.70
N LYS A 256 -14.36 9.99 -15.10
CA LYS A 256 -14.24 9.83 -13.64
C LYS A 256 -13.06 10.65 -13.08
N LEU A 257 -11.94 10.68 -13.81
CA LEU A 257 -10.78 11.51 -13.46
C LEU A 257 -11.09 13.01 -13.60
N GLU A 258 -11.79 13.41 -14.68
CA GLU A 258 -12.28 14.79 -14.85
C GLU A 258 -13.26 15.19 -13.74
N ARG A 259 -14.14 14.29 -13.28
CA ARG A 259 -15.00 14.55 -12.12
C ARG A 259 -14.22 14.70 -10.83
N THR A 260 -13.21 13.85 -10.62
CA THR A 260 -12.29 13.95 -9.46
C THR A 260 -11.54 15.29 -9.47
N GLU A 261 -11.00 15.70 -10.61
CA GLU A 261 -10.33 17.00 -10.79
C GLU A 261 -11.26 18.15 -10.47
N ASN A 262 -12.46 18.16 -11.05
CA ASN A 262 -13.46 19.19 -10.79
C ASN A 262 -13.84 19.24 -9.30
N TYR A 263 -14.01 18.09 -8.66
CA TYR A 263 -14.32 18.04 -7.22
C TYR A 263 -13.18 18.68 -6.41
N ILE A 264 -11.93 18.27 -6.62
CA ILE A 264 -10.76 18.79 -5.92
C ILE A 264 -10.62 20.30 -6.11
N MET A 265 -10.76 20.80 -7.35
CA MET A 265 -10.65 22.23 -7.64
C MET A 265 -11.70 23.07 -6.91
N ASN A 266 -12.89 22.52 -6.66
CA ASN A 266 -13.99 23.24 -6.02
C ASN A 266 -13.98 23.14 -4.49
N TYR A 267 -13.45 22.06 -3.91
CA TYR A 267 -13.63 21.75 -2.49
C TYR A 267 -12.32 21.62 -1.70
N CYS A 268 -11.21 21.17 -2.31
CA CYS A 268 -9.96 20.89 -1.61
C CYS A 268 -8.72 20.96 -2.54
N PRO A 269 -8.46 22.11 -3.19
CA PRO A 269 -7.45 22.23 -4.25
C PRO A 269 -6.02 21.87 -3.80
N GLU A 270 -5.71 22.08 -2.52
CA GLU A 270 -4.43 21.73 -1.89
C GLU A 270 -4.20 20.22 -1.73
N ARG A 271 -5.28 19.42 -1.72
CA ARG A 271 -5.24 17.97 -1.50
C ARG A 271 -5.12 17.15 -2.79
N ARG A 272 -4.76 17.78 -3.91
CA ARG A 272 -4.70 17.11 -5.23
C ARG A 272 -3.76 15.89 -5.24
N LEU A 273 -2.61 16.03 -4.59
CA LEU A 273 -1.56 15.00 -4.55
C LEU A 273 -1.91 13.85 -3.59
N ASP A 274 -2.98 14.00 -2.81
CA ASP A 274 -3.45 13.01 -1.85
C ASP A 274 -4.46 12.03 -2.45
N VAL A 275 -4.78 12.20 -3.73
CA VAL A 275 -5.59 11.26 -4.50
C VAL A 275 -4.67 10.31 -5.26
N TYR A 276 -4.70 9.04 -4.86
CA TYR A 276 -3.96 7.94 -5.47
C TYR A 276 -4.90 7.16 -6.38
N VAL A 277 -4.75 7.35 -7.69
CA VAL A 277 -5.56 6.62 -8.67
C VAL A 277 -5.06 5.18 -8.77
N GLY A 278 -5.94 4.23 -8.47
CA GLY A 278 -5.61 2.82 -8.44
C GLY A 278 -5.41 2.20 -9.81
N ILE A 279 -4.31 1.48 -10.02
CA ILE A 279 -4.07 0.64 -11.18
C ILE A 279 -3.86 -0.79 -10.71
N ASP A 280 -4.80 -1.68 -11.04
CA ASP A 280 -4.69 -3.10 -10.75
C ASP A 280 -3.81 -3.80 -11.78
N VAL A 281 -2.60 -4.22 -11.39
CA VAL A 281 -1.64 -4.83 -12.30
C VAL A 281 -2.13 -6.19 -12.82
N PHE A 282 -3.04 -6.88 -12.14
CA PHE A 282 -3.70 -8.07 -12.71
C PHE A 282 -4.50 -7.76 -13.99
N GLY A 283 -4.89 -6.50 -14.19
CA GLY A 283 -5.68 -6.04 -15.32
C GLY A 283 -7.13 -6.52 -15.27
N ARG A 284 -7.72 -6.66 -14.08
CA ARG A 284 -9.13 -7.11 -13.93
C ARG A 284 -10.13 -6.03 -14.33
N SER A 285 -9.77 -4.76 -14.16
CA SER A 285 -10.64 -3.61 -14.47
C SER A 285 -10.16 -2.76 -15.63
N GLN A 286 -8.88 -2.85 -16.00
CA GLN A 286 -8.26 -2.08 -17.07
C GLN A 286 -7.25 -2.91 -17.84
N LYS A 287 -6.86 -2.44 -19.03
CA LYS A 287 -5.73 -3.01 -19.76
C LYS A 287 -4.43 -2.61 -19.03
N ALA A 288 -4.02 -3.41 -18.04
CA ALA A 288 -2.78 -3.26 -17.29
C ALA A 288 -1.85 -4.44 -17.58
N GLN A 289 -1.53 -5.31 -16.60
CA GLN A 289 -0.63 -6.44 -16.79
C GLN A 289 0.77 -5.98 -17.23
N MET A 290 1.27 -6.56 -18.31
CA MET A 290 2.52 -6.15 -18.92
C MET A 290 2.41 -4.81 -19.68
N ASP A 291 1.24 -4.17 -19.73
CA ASP A 291 1.01 -2.85 -20.34
C ASP A 291 0.62 -1.79 -19.28
N THR A 292 1.12 -1.92 -18.04
CA THR A 292 0.79 -1.01 -16.91
C THR A 292 1.13 0.46 -17.18
N ASN A 293 2.02 0.74 -18.13
CA ASN A 293 2.34 2.10 -18.58
C ASN A 293 1.13 2.82 -19.23
N ALA A 294 0.25 2.09 -19.92
CA ALA A 294 -0.88 2.70 -20.63
C ALA A 294 -1.94 3.37 -19.71
N PRO A 295 -2.40 2.73 -18.60
CA PRO A 295 -3.25 3.43 -17.63
C PRO A 295 -2.47 4.50 -16.86
N LEU A 296 -1.17 4.29 -16.59
CA LEU A 296 -0.34 5.27 -15.90
C LEU A 296 -0.26 6.61 -16.67
N GLU A 297 0.00 6.57 -17.98
CA GLU A 297 0.02 7.75 -18.85
C GLU A 297 -1.30 8.53 -18.82
N GLN A 298 -2.44 7.86 -18.69
CA GLN A 298 -3.73 8.53 -18.58
C GLN A 298 -3.86 9.31 -17.27
N VAL A 299 -3.41 8.74 -16.15
CA VAL A 299 -3.45 9.40 -14.83
C VAL A 299 -2.50 10.61 -14.79
N MET A 300 -1.32 10.50 -15.38
CA MET A 300 -0.32 11.57 -15.38
C MET A 300 -0.85 12.89 -15.97
N ASN A 301 -1.77 12.83 -16.94
CA ASN A 301 -2.41 14.02 -17.51
C ASN A 301 -3.21 14.86 -16.50
N PHE A 302 -3.61 14.29 -15.37
CA PHE A 302 -4.39 14.96 -14.32
C PHE A 302 -3.55 15.44 -13.13
N ARG A 303 -2.26 15.06 -13.10
CA ARG A 303 -1.33 15.29 -11.97
C ARG A 303 -1.85 14.74 -10.63
N PHE A 304 -2.50 13.58 -10.66
CA PHE A 304 -2.81 12.82 -9.44
C PHE A 304 -1.67 11.86 -9.11
N SER A 305 -1.57 11.48 -7.84
CA SER A 305 -0.74 10.37 -7.40
C SER A 305 -1.32 9.05 -7.91
N VAL A 306 -0.52 8.00 -7.88
CA VAL A 306 -0.89 6.68 -8.41
C VAL A 306 -0.67 5.61 -7.35
N ALA A 307 -1.60 4.66 -7.26
CA ALA A 307 -1.41 3.44 -6.47
C ALA A 307 -1.38 2.21 -7.38
N LEU A 308 -0.23 1.54 -7.46
CA LEU A 308 -0.03 0.32 -8.24
C LEU A 308 -0.34 -0.89 -7.36
N PHE A 309 -1.44 -1.59 -7.65
CA PHE A 309 -1.86 -2.76 -6.89
C PHE A 309 -1.32 -4.06 -7.48
N ALA A 310 -0.75 -4.89 -6.60
CA ALA A 310 -0.33 -6.27 -6.85
C ALA A 310 0.66 -6.46 -8.03
N PRO A 311 1.79 -5.73 -8.05
CA PRO A 311 2.83 -5.92 -9.06
C PRO A 311 3.49 -7.32 -9.01
N GLY A 312 3.30 -8.07 -7.92
CA GLY A 312 3.71 -9.47 -7.78
C GLY A 312 3.14 -10.37 -8.88
N TRP A 313 2.00 -10.00 -9.46
CA TRP A 313 1.41 -10.68 -10.63
C TRP A 313 2.41 -10.87 -11.79
N THR A 314 3.31 -9.91 -12.01
CA THR A 314 4.31 -10.02 -13.09
C THR A 314 5.25 -11.21 -12.92
N PHE A 315 5.53 -11.59 -11.68
CA PHE A 315 6.30 -12.78 -11.37
C PHE A 315 5.41 -14.04 -11.43
N GLU A 316 4.19 -13.98 -10.88
CA GLU A 316 3.24 -15.09 -10.90
C GLU A 316 2.94 -15.59 -12.32
N THR A 317 2.71 -14.67 -13.26
CA THR A 317 2.37 -15.02 -14.65
C THR A 317 3.53 -15.69 -15.40
N LEU A 318 4.78 -15.40 -15.00
CA LEU A 318 5.97 -15.96 -15.64
C LEU A 318 6.38 -17.33 -15.08
N GLU A 319 5.87 -17.74 -13.91
CA GLU A 319 6.25 -19.00 -13.28
C GLU A 319 6.01 -20.22 -14.18
N ALA A 320 4.91 -20.24 -14.93
CA ALA A 320 4.60 -21.35 -15.83
C ALA A 320 5.63 -21.45 -16.98
N SER A 321 6.07 -20.32 -17.55
CA SER A 321 7.17 -20.30 -18.52
C SER A 321 8.49 -20.71 -17.89
N SER A 322 8.85 -20.14 -16.73
CA SER A 322 10.12 -20.46 -16.07
C SER A 322 10.24 -21.94 -15.71
N LYS A 323 9.14 -22.58 -15.28
CA LYS A 323 9.08 -24.02 -15.02
C LYS A 323 9.24 -24.85 -16.29
N ARG A 324 8.59 -24.46 -17.40
CA ARG A 324 8.76 -25.14 -18.71
C ARG A 324 10.20 -25.05 -19.20
N ASP A 325 10.82 -23.88 -19.02
CA ASP A 325 12.19 -23.59 -19.45
C ASP A 325 13.25 -24.14 -18.49
N ARG A 326 12.82 -24.79 -17.39
CA ARG A 326 13.69 -25.34 -16.32
C ARG A 326 14.69 -24.33 -15.77
N LEU A 327 14.25 -23.08 -15.64
CA LEU A 327 15.09 -22.02 -15.08
C LEU A 327 15.36 -22.27 -13.60
N GLU A 328 16.63 -22.15 -13.23
CA GLU A 328 17.07 -22.11 -11.85
C GLU A 328 16.41 -20.91 -11.13
N PRO A 329 16.19 -20.98 -9.81
CA PRO A 329 15.50 -19.92 -9.06
C PRO A 329 16.00 -18.49 -9.32
N ASP A 330 17.31 -18.28 -9.44
CA ASP A 330 17.87 -16.96 -9.74
C ASP A 330 17.58 -16.50 -11.18
N ASP A 331 17.58 -17.42 -12.15
CA ASP A 331 17.25 -17.12 -13.54
C ASP A 331 15.77 -16.71 -13.70
N ARG A 332 14.87 -17.18 -12.82
CA ARG A 332 13.47 -16.73 -12.81
C ARG A 332 13.35 -15.26 -12.44
N ASN A 333 14.13 -14.82 -11.45
CA ASN A 333 14.20 -13.42 -11.05
C ASN A 333 14.74 -12.56 -12.19
N VAL A 334 15.81 -13.00 -12.86
CA VAL A 334 16.38 -12.30 -14.02
C VAL A 334 15.37 -12.24 -15.17
N GLN A 335 14.66 -13.33 -15.47
CA GLN A 335 13.62 -13.35 -16.50
C GLN A 335 12.49 -12.39 -16.20
N CYS A 336 12.03 -12.33 -14.95
CA CYS A 336 11.02 -11.38 -14.51
C CYS A 336 11.52 -9.94 -14.66
N GLN A 337 12.75 -9.66 -14.24
CA GLN A 337 13.37 -8.34 -14.40
C GLN A 337 13.46 -7.90 -15.86
N LEU A 338 13.96 -8.76 -16.74
CA LEU A 338 14.07 -8.49 -18.17
C LEU A 338 12.69 -8.29 -18.83
N SER A 339 11.69 -9.06 -18.40
CA SER A 339 10.31 -8.94 -18.89
C SER A 339 9.68 -7.64 -18.42
N ASN A 340 9.92 -7.24 -17.17
CA ASN A 340 9.39 -6.00 -16.61
C ASN A 340 10.07 -4.75 -17.20
N ALA A 341 11.37 -4.83 -17.49
CA ALA A 341 12.09 -3.75 -18.17
C ALA A 341 11.62 -3.59 -19.63
N ARG A 342 11.38 -4.70 -20.34
CA ARG A 342 11.01 -4.69 -21.77
C ARG A 342 9.52 -4.46 -22.02
N LYS A 343 8.65 -4.87 -21.10
CA LYS A 343 7.19 -4.92 -21.33
C LYS A 343 6.43 -4.16 -20.25
N ALA A 344 6.57 -4.55 -18.98
CA ALA A 344 5.68 -4.10 -17.91
C ALA A 344 5.84 -2.67 -17.41
N GLY A 345 6.80 -1.90 -17.92
CA GLY A 345 6.87 -0.48 -17.58
C GLY A 345 7.32 -0.16 -16.15
N PHE A 346 7.87 -1.11 -15.39
CA PHE A 346 8.31 -0.85 -14.01
C PHE A 346 9.71 -0.22 -13.91
N ALA A 347 10.51 -0.20 -14.99
CA ALA A 347 11.81 0.47 -15.09
C ALA A 347 11.73 1.98 -15.38
N TYR A 348 10.59 2.61 -15.10
CA TYR A 348 10.25 3.93 -15.61
C TYR A 348 9.76 4.79 -14.44
N CYS A 349 10.31 5.99 -14.29
CA CYS A 349 9.87 6.96 -13.31
C CYS A 349 8.75 7.85 -13.88
N ILE A 350 7.94 8.38 -12.97
CA ILE A 350 7.03 9.52 -13.18
C ILE A 350 7.81 10.81 -13.02
#